data_AF-A0A2V1IUB4-F1
#
_entry.id   AF-A0A2V1IUB4-F1
#
_cell.length_a   1.000
_cell.length_b   1.000
_cell.length_c   1.000
_cell.angle_alpha   90.00
_cell.angle_beta   90.00
_cell.angle_gamma   90.00
#
_symmetry.space_group_name_H-M   'P 1'
#
loop_
_entity.id
_entity.type
_entity.pdbx_description
1 polymer ?
#
loop_
_entity_poly.entity_id
_entity_poly.type
_entity_poly.pdbx_seq_one_letter_code
_entity_poly.pdbx_strand_id
1 'polypeptide(L)'
;MRMGIDVALGKLGYFTMTMDGAYTENKTPNGSSFSPASLIYNLNPYETKSGNQLWSYPNRTYADLMHQYQSNTTDKRGGASASVNLKPLEDLEISAVTGLDYLINEGTQLTPASSYAEQQSGFGPEALGRLNKDKNTLLNFSYNVRALYAKVLGNVHNLTLSLNHDYYLTSTDNLGITGYGVGNHASASLINQSLTGARKPAVSSFKEKVAQIGYGAVAGYTYGDTYDLFATYKLDGSSVLPSDKRWNSEWAVGLGWTPSEYGFLKNNRVLTRLNLKGSYGNTASLAGVSAAQTIATFSYLEDAYATARILQLLALYNRDLKP
;
A
#
# COMPACT_ATOMS: atom_id res chain seq x y z
N MET A 1 2.70 -13.76 14.88
CA MET A 1 1.80 -14.10 15.99
C MET A 1 0.52 -13.30 15.83
N ARG A 2 -0.63 -13.89 16.14
CA ARG A 2 -1.93 -13.21 16.14
C ARG A 2 -2.71 -13.66 17.38
N MET A 3 -3.36 -12.73 18.05
CA MET A 3 -4.23 -12.95 19.20
C MET A 3 -5.57 -12.28 18.93
N GLY A 4 -6.65 -12.88 19.43
CA GLY A 4 -7.99 -12.34 19.29
C GLY A 4 -8.83 -12.67 20.51
N ILE A 5 -9.73 -11.77 20.87
CA ILE A 5 -10.73 -11.96 21.91
C ILE A 5 -12.07 -11.56 21.34
N ASP A 6 -13.05 -12.43 21.50
CA ASP A 6 -14.45 -12.19 21.19
C ASP A 6 -15.25 -12.21 22.49
N VAL A 7 -16.01 -11.14 22.74
CA VAL A 7 -16.85 -10.98 23.93
C VAL A 7 -18.29 -10.73 23.50
N ALA A 8 -19.19 -11.61 23.92
CA ALA A 8 -20.62 -11.36 23.78
C ALA A 8 -21.06 -10.26 24.76
N LEU A 9 -21.72 -9.23 24.25
CA LEU A 9 -22.30 -8.13 25.02
C LEU A 9 -23.76 -8.47 25.39
N GLY A 10 -23.97 -9.62 26.04
CA GLY A 10 -25.30 -10.14 26.35
C GLY A 10 -26.13 -10.43 25.07
N LYS A 11 -27.39 -9.97 25.05
CA LYS A 11 -28.25 -10.05 23.84
C LYS A 11 -28.03 -8.91 22.86
N LEU A 12 -27.26 -7.88 23.25
CA LEU A 12 -27.09 -6.66 22.48
C LEU A 12 -26.09 -6.81 21.34
N GLY A 13 -25.19 -7.79 21.36
CA GLY A 13 -24.24 -7.96 20.25
C GLY A 13 -22.90 -8.57 20.67
N TYR A 14 -21.86 -8.30 19.88
CA TYR A 14 -20.51 -8.81 20.11
C TYR A 14 -19.44 -7.72 19.92
N PHE A 15 -18.38 -7.86 20.69
CA PHE A 15 -17.14 -7.10 20.57
C PHE A 15 -16.00 -8.05 20.22
N THR A 16 -15.19 -7.68 19.23
CA THR A 16 -14.03 -8.43 18.81
C THR A 16 -12.82 -7.52 18.83
N MET A 17 -11.72 -7.96 19.42
CA MET A 17 -10.44 -7.28 19.34
C MET A 17 -9.39 -8.27 18.84
N THR A 18 -8.58 -7.86 17.87
CA THR A 18 -7.45 -8.66 17.41
C THR A 18 -6.18 -7.83 17.40
N MET A 19 -5.06 -8.49 17.70
CA MET A 19 -3.73 -7.91 17.62
C MET A 19 -2.83 -8.90 16.90
N ASP A 20 -1.95 -8.40 16.05
CA ASP A 20 -0.96 -9.21 15.37
C ASP A 20 0.40 -8.54 15.35
N GLY A 21 1.41 -9.37 15.19
CA GLY A 21 2.78 -8.92 15.01
C GLY A 21 3.57 -9.96 14.24
N ALA A 22 4.42 -9.51 13.35
CA ALA A 22 5.34 -10.38 12.63
C ALA A 22 6.70 -9.73 12.47
N TYR A 23 7.72 -10.58 12.52
CA TYR A 23 9.09 -10.26 12.19
C TYR A 23 9.54 -11.17 11.07
N THR A 24 10.17 -10.61 10.05
CA THR A 24 10.80 -11.38 8.98
C THR A 24 12.18 -10.79 8.75
N GLU A 25 13.18 -11.65 8.60
CA GLU A 25 14.54 -11.27 8.27
C GLU A 25 15.01 -12.10 7.08
N ASN A 26 15.51 -11.43 6.05
CA ASN A 26 16.07 -12.08 4.88
C ASN A 26 17.54 -11.68 4.73
N LYS A 27 18.41 -12.67 4.89
CA LYS A 27 19.87 -12.52 4.76
C LYS A 27 20.32 -13.10 3.44
N THR A 28 20.88 -12.25 2.60
CA THR A 28 21.56 -12.62 1.36
C THR A 28 23.07 -12.41 1.56
N PRO A 29 23.83 -13.41 2.02
CA PRO A 29 25.27 -13.27 2.23
C PRO A 29 26.08 -13.24 0.92
N ASN A 30 25.52 -13.76 -0.18
CA ASN A 30 26.16 -13.81 -1.49
C ASN A 30 25.12 -13.50 -2.58
N GLY A 31 25.02 -12.23 -2.96
CA GLY A 31 24.08 -11.70 -3.94
C GLY A 31 24.74 -11.41 -5.28
N SER A 32 23.97 -11.58 -6.36
CA SER A 32 24.41 -11.35 -7.74
C SER A 32 23.25 -10.97 -8.66
N SER A 33 23.56 -10.25 -9.74
CA SER A 33 22.64 -10.03 -10.87
C SER A 33 22.50 -11.27 -11.78
N PHE A 34 23.37 -12.28 -11.63
CA PHE A 34 23.25 -13.55 -12.33
C PHE A 34 22.29 -14.47 -11.58
N SER A 35 21.26 -14.94 -12.28
CA SER A 35 20.38 -15.98 -11.74
C SER A 35 21.10 -17.34 -11.80
N PRO A 36 21.07 -18.16 -10.72
CA PRO A 36 21.62 -19.51 -10.75
C PRO A 36 21.08 -20.36 -11.92
N ALA A 37 19.80 -20.18 -12.28
CA ALA A 37 19.19 -20.89 -13.40
C ALA A 37 19.78 -20.45 -14.75
N SER A 38 20.05 -19.15 -14.93
CA SER A 38 20.70 -18.64 -16.15
C SER A 38 22.14 -19.14 -16.29
N LEU A 39 22.85 -19.32 -15.17
CA LEU A 39 24.22 -19.79 -15.18
C LEU A 39 24.34 -21.26 -15.63
N ILE A 40 23.29 -22.08 -15.46
CA ILE A 40 23.28 -23.46 -15.99
C ILE A 40 23.40 -23.48 -17.52
N TYR A 41 22.80 -22.49 -18.19
CA TYR A 41 22.82 -22.39 -19.65
C TYR A 41 24.01 -21.59 -20.19
N ASN A 42 24.50 -20.61 -19.41
CA ASN A 42 25.55 -19.70 -19.85
C ASN A 42 26.95 -20.23 -19.54
N LEU A 43 27.11 -21.05 -18.49
CA LEU A 43 28.40 -21.67 -18.16
C LEU A 43 28.63 -22.90 -19.03
N ASN A 44 29.88 -23.09 -19.43
CA ASN A 44 30.27 -24.29 -20.16
C ASN A 44 30.11 -25.51 -19.22
N PRO A 45 29.52 -26.63 -19.67
CA PRO A 45 29.32 -27.82 -18.83
C PRO A 45 30.57 -28.37 -18.13
N TYR A 46 31.77 -28.02 -18.63
CA TYR A 46 33.06 -28.44 -18.06
C TYR A 46 33.65 -27.43 -17.06
N GLU A 47 32.98 -26.31 -16.80
CA GLU A 47 33.43 -25.31 -15.82
C GLU A 47 33.09 -25.72 -14.39
N THR A 48 34.03 -25.49 -13.47
CA THR A 48 33.86 -25.81 -12.07
C THR A 48 33.84 -24.55 -11.21
N LYS A 49 33.11 -24.60 -10.09
CA LYS A 49 33.00 -23.48 -9.14
C LYS A 49 34.34 -23.12 -8.48
N SER A 50 35.27 -24.07 -8.42
CA SER A 50 36.60 -23.93 -7.83
C SER A 50 37.70 -23.62 -8.86
N GLY A 51 37.35 -23.50 -10.15
CA GLY A 51 38.29 -23.11 -11.19
C GLY A 51 38.72 -21.66 -11.05
N ASN A 52 39.99 -21.39 -11.36
CA ASN A 52 40.55 -20.04 -11.32
C ASN A 52 40.11 -19.15 -12.50
N GLN A 53 39.40 -19.72 -13.48
CA GLN A 53 38.90 -18.98 -14.64
C GLN A 53 37.66 -19.66 -15.22
N LEU A 54 36.72 -18.84 -15.68
CA LEU A 54 35.60 -19.25 -16.54
C LEU A 54 35.95 -18.92 -18.01
N TRP A 55 35.68 -19.85 -18.90
CA TRP A 55 35.77 -19.68 -20.36
C TRP A 55 34.55 -18.94 -20.91
N SER A 56 33.36 -19.21 -20.37
CA SER A 56 32.12 -18.51 -20.68
C SER A 56 32.14 -17.05 -20.21
N TYR A 57 32.97 -16.72 -19.21
CA TYR A 57 33.18 -15.37 -18.70
C TYR A 57 34.69 -15.10 -18.53
N PRO A 58 35.38 -14.69 -19.61
CA PRO A 58 36.83 -14.48 -19.58
C PRO A 58 37.25 -13.53 -18.44
N ASN A 59 38.38 -13.85 -17.79
CA ASN A 59 38.94 -13.10 -16.67
C ASN A 59 38.04 -12.98 -15.43
N ARG A 60 37.10 -13.92 -15.25
CA ARG A 60 36.24 -13.99 -14.07
C ARG A 60 36.26 -15.39 -13.48
N THR A 61 36.16 -15.44 -12.15
CA THR A 61 35.88 -16.66 -11.40
C THR A 61 34.38 -16.81 -11.16
N TYR A 62 33.95 -17.99 -10.72
CA TYR A 62 32.57 -18.20 -10.29
C TYR A 62 32.19 -17.27 -9.12
N ALA A 63 33.12 -16.99 -8.21
CA ALA A 63 32.91 -16.04 -7.11
C ALA A 63 32.71 -14.60 -7.62
N ASP A 64 33.42 -14.20 -8.68
CA ASP A 64 33.22 -12.90 -9.33
C ASP A 64 31.85 -12.77 -9.99
N LEU A 65 31.18 -13.89 -10.28
CA LEU A 65 29.78 -13.86 -10.72
C LEU A 65 28.83 -13.83 -9.53
N MET A 66 29.07 -14.60 -8.47
CA MET A 66 28.07 -14.85 -7.43
C MET A 66 28.18 -14.00 -6.16
N HIS A 67 29.36 -13.44 -5.86
CA HIS A 67 29.65 -12.72 -4.60
C HIS A 67 29.78 -11.22 -4.83
N GLN A 68 28.76 -10.60 -5.44
CA GLN A 68 28.80 -9.17 -5.78
C GLN A 68 28.30 -8.27 -4.65
N TYR A 69 27.31 -8.72 -3.88
CA TYR A 69 26.80 -7.94 -2.76
C TYR A 69 26.31 -8.81 -1.61
N GLN A 70 26.14 -8.19 -0.45
CA GLN A 70 25.49 -8.72 0.74
C GLN A 70 24.28 -7.86 1.03
N SER A 71 23.16 -8.46 1.43
CA SER A 71 21.95 -7.73 1.82
C SER A 71 21.33 -8.34 3.06
N ASN A 72 20.85 -7.49 3.97
CA ASN A 72 19.99 -7.87 5.06
C ASN A 72 18.75 -6.96 5.06
N THR A 73 17.57 -7.55 5.00
CA THR A 73 16.31 -6.82 5.09
C THR A 73 15.48 -7.36 6.25
N THR A 74 14.98 -6.48 7.10
CA THR A 74 14.09 -6.83 8.20
C THR A 74 12.75 -6.12 8.07
N ASP A 75 11.67 -6.88 8.23
CA ASP A 75 10.31 -6.39 8.25
C ASP A 75 9.72 -6.62 9.64
N LYS A 76 9.31 -5.53 10.30
CA LYS A 76 8.65 -5.53 11.61
C LYS A 76 7.28 -4.94 11.44
N ARG A 77 6.24 -5.77 11.57
CA ARG A 77 4.85 -5.31 11.50
C ARG A 77 4.13 -5.58 12.81
N GLY A 78 3.26 -4.67 13.19
CA GLY A 78 2.36 -4.80 14.33
C GLY A 78 1.04 -4.14 14.00
N GLY A 79 -0.05 -4.83 14.32
CA GLY A 79 -1.40 -4.38 14.05
C GLY A 79 -2.32 -4.60 15.23
N ALA A 80 -3.34 -3.74 15.35
CA ALA A 80 -4.43 -3.92 16.27
C ALA A 80 -5.73 -3.47 15.60
N SER A 81 -6.79 -4.26 15.75
CA SER A 81 -8.14 -3.87 15.33
C SER A 81 -9.16 -4.21 16.40
N ALA A 82 -10.20 -3.38 16.48
CA ALA A 82 -11.34 -3.60 17.34
C ALA A 82 -12.61 -3.39 16.53
N SER A 83 -13.61 -4.23 16.77
CA SER A 83 -14.93 -4.08 16.17
C SER A 83 -16.03 -4.36 17.19
N VAL A 84 -17.14 -3.68 17.02
CA VAL A 84 -18.35 -3.88 17.80
C VAL A 84 -19.53 -3.95 16.85
N ASN A 85 -20.43 -4.88 17.09
CA ASN A 85 -21.68 -5.02 16.35
C ASN A 85 -22.80 -5.13 17.37
N LEU A 86 -23.69 -4.16 17.37
CA LEU A 86 -24.78 -4.00 18.32
C LEU A 86 -26.12 -4.08 17.61
N LYS A 87 -27.10 -4.72 18.23
CA LYS A 87 -28.51 -4.74 17.86
C LYS A 87 -29.35 -4.18 19.01
N PRO A 88 -29.33 -2.84 19.22
CA PRO A 88 -30.10 -2.22 20.29
C PRO A 88 -31.62 -2.37 20.12
N LEU A 89 -32.09 -2.52 18.88
CA LEU A 89 -33.48 -2.81 18.52
C LEU A 89 -33.47 -3.95 17.49
N GLU A 90 -34.60 -4.65 17.33
CA GLU A 90 -34.73 -5.76 16.38
C GLU A 90 -34.41 -5.36 14.94
N ASP A 91 -34.85 -4.15 14.55
CA ASP A 91 -34.69 -3.60 13.20
C ASP A 91 -33.43 -2.72 13.04
N LEU A 92 -32.62 -2.51 14.10
CA LEU A 92 -31.48 -1.58 14.08
C LEU A 92 -30.17 -2.30 14.45
N GLU A 93 -29.20 -2.26 13.54
CA GLU A 93 -27.83 -2.72 13.74
C GLU A 93 -26.86 -1.55 13.70
N ILE A 94 -25.94 -1.48 14.65
CA ILE A 94 -24.84 -0.51 14.70
C ILE A 94 -23.53 -1.29 14.71
N SER A 95 -22.72 -1.10 13.69
CA SER A 95 -21.39 -1.70 13.56
C SER A 95 -20.34 -0.61 13.61
N ALA A 96 -19.28 -0.81 14.37
CA ALA A 96 -18.09 0.02 14.28
C ALA A 96 -16.84 -0.84 14.25
N VAL A 97 -15.86 -0.47 13.44
CA VAL A 97 -14.55 -1.10 13.37
C VAL A 97 -13.48 -0.03 13.33
N THR A 98 -12.35 -0.28 14.00
CA THR A 98 -11.16 0.55 13.91
C THR A 98 -9.93 -0.34 13.84
N GLY A 99 -8.92 0.12 13.11
CA GLY A 99 -7.68 -0.60 12.89
C GLY A 99 -6.49 0.35 12.87
N LEU A 100 -5.37 -0.14 13.37
CA LEU A 100 -4.05 0.48 13.29
C LEU A 100 -3.06 -0.59 12.84
N ASP A 101 -2.33 -0.32 11.77
CA ASP A 101 -1.21 -1.13 11.30
C ASP A 101 0.04 -0.28 11.25
N TYR A 102 1.14 -0.83 11.75
CA TYR A 102 2.44 -0.18 11.76
C TYR A 102 3.48 -1.13 11.19
N LEU A 103 4.22 -0.68 10.19
CA LEU A 103 5.26 -1.44 9.50
C LEU A 103 6.56 -0.64 9.52
N ILE A 104 7.65 -1.30 9.90
CA ILE A 104 9.01 -0.82 9.70
C ILE A 104 9.72 -1.82 8.80
N ASN A 105 10.19 -1.37 7.65
CA ASN A 105 11.15 -2.08 6.81
C ASN A 105 12.52 -1.44 6.99
N GLU A 106 13.53 -2.24 7.30
CA GLU A 106 14.93 -1.79 7.34
C GLU A 106 15.73 -2.63 6.35
N GLY A 107 16.47 -1.97 5.47
CA GLY A 107 17.33 -2.60 4.48
C GLY A 107 18.78 -2.18 4.68
N THR A 108 19.71 -3.09 4.52
CA THR A 108 21.13 -2.78 4.41
C THR A 108 21.74 -3.64 3.32
N GLN A 109 22.31 -3.01 2.31
CA GLN A 109 23.03 -3.67 1.23
C GLN A 109 24.47 -3.14 1.15
N LEU A 110 25.43 -4.05 1.19
CA LEU A 110 26.84 -3.78 0.97
C LEU A 110 27.26 -4.41 -0.37
N THR A 111 27.82 -3.61 -1.27
CA THR A 111 28.66 -4.09 -2.37
C THR A 111 30.10 -3.94 -1.91
N PRO A 112 30.81 -5.02 -1.51
CA PRO A 112 32.14 -4.92 -0.92
C PRO A 112 33.16 -4.35 -1.90
N ALA A 113 34.19 -3.67 -1.39
CA ALA A 113 35.33 -3.23 -2.20
C ALA A 113 36.01 -4.40 -2.93
N SER A 114 36.00 -5.61 -2.37
CA SER A 114 36.54 -6.82 -3.01
C SER A 114 35.66 -7.39 -4.14
N SER A 115 34.45 -6.87 -4.35
CA SER A 115 33.58 -7.36 -5.42
C SER A 115 34.16 -7.01 -6.79
N TYR A 116 33.99 -7.90 -7.75
CA TYR A 116 34.46 -7.68 -9.12
C TYR A 116 33.92 -6.36 -9.72
N ALA A 117 32.63 -6.07 -9.52
CA ALA A 117 32.02 -4.82 -10.00
C ALA A 117 32.69 -3.56 -9.43
N GLU A 118 33.07 -3.55 -8.14
CA GLU A 118 33.77 -2.42 -7.53
C GLU A 118 35.22 -2.34 -8.01
N GLN A 119 35.92 -3.46 -8.12
CA GLN A 119 37.31 -3.50 -8.62
C GLN A 119 37.42 -3.00 -10.07
N GLN A 120 36.39 -3.22 -10.90
CA GLN A 120 36.34 -2.75 -12.29
C GLN A 120 35.67 -1.37 -12.45
N SER A 121 35.34 -0.70 -11.35
CA SER A 121 34.58 0.57 -11.39
C SER A 121 35.41 1.78 -11.83
N GLY A 122 36.75 1.67 -11.82
CA GLY A 122 37.68 2.76 -12.18
C GLY A 122 37.89 3.81 -11.08
N PHE A 123 37.29 3.63 -9.90
CA PHE A 123 37.49 4.51 -8.76
C PHE A 123 38.70 4.11 -7.91
N GLY A 124 39.30 5.07 -7.20
CA GLY A 124 40.41 4.82 -6.28
C GLY A 124 40.01 3.95 -5.08
N PRO A 125 40.97 3.26 -4.42
CA PRO A 125 40.70 2.38 -3.29
C PRO A 125 39.87 3.00 -2.16
N GLU A 126 40.04 4.30 -1.92
CA GLU A 126 39.34 5.11 -0.93
C GLU A 126 37.84 5.32 -1.20
N ALA A 127 37.39 5.04 -2.43
CA ALA A 127 36.01 5.14 -2.88
C ALA A 127 35.33 3.78 -3.10
N LEU A 128 36.07 2.69 -2.93
CA LEU A 128 35.57 1.33 -3.12
C LEU A 128 34.73 0.85 -1.93
N GLY A 129 33.73 0.05 -2.26
CA GLY A 129 32.73 -0.42 -1.32
C GLY A 129 31.55 0.54 -1.30
N ARG A 130 30.37 0.05 -1.63
CA ARG A 130 29.12 0.81 -1.63
C ARG A 130 28.17 0.28 -0.57
N LEU A 131 27.64 1.17 0.26
CA LEU A 131 26.62 0.88 1.26
C LEU A 131 25.32 1.59 0.88
N ASN A 132 24.22 0.84 0.82
CA ASN A 132 22.87 1.39 0.83
C ASN A 132 22.19 0.96 2.13
N LYS A 133 21.57 1.91 2.84
CA LYS A 133 20.82 1.64 4.06
C LYS A 133 19.53 2.43 4.05
N ASP A 134 18.42 1.72 4.19
CA ASP A 134 17.09 2.30 4.08
C ASP A 134 16.25 1.93 5.30
N LYS A 135 15.38 2.84 5.72
CA LYS A 135 14.37 2.64 6.74
C LYS A 135 13.07 3.25 6.25
N ASN A 136 12.06 2.41 6.06
CA ASN A 136 10.71 2.82 5.66
C ASN A 136 9.75 2.53 6.80
N THR A 137 9.03 3.55 7.24
CA THR A 137 8.00 3.45 8.27
C THR A 137 6.66 3.76 7.64
N LEU A 138 5.70 2.85 7.80
CA LEU A 138 4.34 3.00 7.31
C LEU A 138 3.36 2.82 8.47
N LEU A 139 2.52 3.83 8.69
CA LEU A 139 1.40 3.76 9.60
C LEU A 139 0.11 3.86 8.80
N ASN A 140 -0.77 2.88 8.96
CA ASN A 140 -2.14 2.92 8.48
C ASN A 140 -3.08 2.95 9.68
N PHE A 141 -4.04 3.88 9.66
CA PHE A 141 -5.11 3.93 10.63
C PHE A 141 -6.44 4.03 9.88
N SER A 142 -7.43 3.29 10.34
CA SER A 142 -8.78 3.37 9.79
C SER A 142 -9.84 3.24 10.87
N TYR A 143 -10.99 3.84 10.61
CA TYR A 143 -12.22 3.45 11.28
C TYR A 143 -13.38 3.51 10.32
N ASN A 144 -14.41 2.72 10.63
CA ASN A 144 -15.68 2.72 9.94
C ASN A 144 -16.80 2.53 10.97
N VAL A 145 -17.84 3.36 10.87
CA VAL A 145 -19.04 3.26 11.68
C VAL A 145 -20.24 3.18 10.74
N ARG A 146 -21.11 2.20 10.96
CA ARG A 146 -22.31 1.96 10.19
C ARG A 146 -23.51 1.81 11.10
N ALA A 147 -24.60 2.48 10.73
CA ALA A 147 -25.93 2.19 11.26
C ALA A 147 -26.78 1.61 10.13
N LEU A 148 -27.53 0.54 10.41
CA LEU A 148 -28.40 -0.15 9.47
C LEU A 148 -29.77 -0.33 10.11
N TYR A 149 -30.80 0.23 9.49
CA TYR A 149 -32.18 0.03 9.84
C TYR A 149 -32.86 -0.81 8.76
N ALA A 150 -33.36 -1.99 9.10
CA ALA A 150 -34.04 -2.88 8.18
C ALA A 150 -35.36 -3.35 8.78
N LYS A 151 -36.47 -3.13 8.07
CA LYS A 151 -37.81 -3.44 8.57
C LYS A 151 -38.73 -3.99 7.48
N VAL A 152 -39.48 -5.03 7.83
CA VAL A 152 -40.54 -5.58 7.00
C VAL A 152 -41.90 -5.12 7.51
N LEU A 153 -42.67 -4.40 6.69
CA LEU A 153 -44.01 -3.91 7.00
C LEU A 153 -45.04 -4.72 6.21
N GLY A 154 -45.99 -5.33 6.92
CA GLY A 154 -47.10 -6.08 6.32
C GLY A 154 -46.68 -7.27 5.44
N ASN A 155 -45.48 -7.82 5.63
CA ASN A 155 -44.89 -8.91 4.82
C ASN A 155 -44.74 -8.63 3.32
N VAL A 156 -44.98 -7.40 2.87
CA VAL A 156 -44.92 -7.01 1.46
C VAL A 156 -44.03 -5.79 1.22
N HIS A 157 -43.68 -5.03 2.25
CA HIS A 157 -42.77 -3.90 2.13
C HIS A 157 -41.49 -4.21 2.91
N ASN A 158 -40.35 -4.29 2.23
CA ASN A 158 -39.04 -4.41 2.87
C ASN A 158 -38.31 -3.08 2.70
N LEU A 159 -38.04 -2.40 3.81
CA LEU A 159 -37.31 -1.13 3.86
C LEU A 159 -35.93 -1.36 4.45
N THR A 160 -34.90 -0.83 3.80
CA THR A 160 -33.53 -0.80 4.31
C THR A 160 -32.97 0.62 4.23
N LEU A 161 -32.40 1.12 5.31
CA LEU A 161 -31.68 2.39 5.37
C LEU A 161 -30.35 2.15 6.07
N SER A 162 -29.25 2.59 5.46
CA SER A 162 -27.92 2.51 6.08
C SER A 162 -27.21 3.84 5.99
N LEU A 163 -26.52 4.21 7.07
CA LEU A 163 -25.62 5.35 7.16
C LEU A 163 -24.23 4.84 7.48
N ASN A 164 -23.22 5.39 6.82
CA ASN A 164 -21.82 5.00 6.95
C ASN A 164 -20.93 6.23 7.16
N HIS A 165 -19.93 6.10 8.00
CA HIS A 165 -18.86 7.08 8.17
C HIS A 165 -17.52 6.36 8.22
N ASP A 166 -16.60 6.72 7.34
CA ASP A 166 -15.30 6.10 7.23
C ASP A 166 -14.16 7.12 7.25
N TYR A 167 -13.02 6.70 7.76
CA TYR A 167 -11.79 7.49 7.78
C TYR A 167 -10.61 6.58 7.56
N TYR A 168 -9.69 7.03 6.70
CA TYR A 168 -8.45 6.35 6.39
C TYR A 168 -7.29 7.33 6.50
N LEU A 169 -6.21 6.90 7.14
CA LEU A 169 -4.98 7.66 7.26
C LEU A 169 -3.80 6.76 6.92
N THR A 170 -2.96 7.23 5.99
CA THR A 170 -1.66 6.64 5.70
C THR A 170 -0.58 7.66 5.99
N SER A 171 0.44 7.26 6.75
CA SER A 171 1.63 8.06 7.01
C SER A 171 2.86 7.25 6.62
N THR A 172 3.68 7.83 5.76
CA THR A 172 4.93 7.24 5.27
C THR A 172 6.09 8.10 5.72
N ASP A 173 7.14 7.47 6.24
CA ASP A 173 8.39 8.12 6.64
C ASP A 173 9.57 7.23 6.23
N ASN A 174 10.28 7.67 5.20
CA ASN A 174 11.39 6.97 4.60
C ASN A 174 12.69 7.75 4.84
N LEU A 175 13.76 7.01 5.09
CA LEU A 175 15.12 7.50 5.20
C LEU A 175 16.02 6.54 4.42
N GLY A 176 16.85 7.08 3.53
CA GLY A 176 17.84 6.34 2.77
C GLY A 176 19.22 6.96 2.95
N ILE A 177 20.25 6.12 2.94
CA ILE A 177 21.65 6.51 2.95
C ILE A 177 22.36 5.71 1.88
N THR A 178 23.04 6.40 0.97
CA THR A 178 23.99 5.79 0.03
C THR A 178 25.37 6.34 0.33
N GLY A 179 26.32 5.45 0.60
CA GLY A 179 27.69 5.83 0.95
C GLY A 179 28.73 4.94 0.28
N TYR A 180 29.95 5.46 0.22
CA TYR A 180 31.07 4.84 -0.47
C TYR A 180 32.34 4.84 0.39
N GLY A 181 33.35 4.06 0.01
CA GLY A 181 34.62 3.97 0.74
C GLY A 181 34.54 3.13 2.02
N VAL A 182 33.50 2.31 2.18
CA VAL A 182 33.28 1.47 3.37
C VAL A 182 34.11 0.17 3.37
N GLY A 183 34.87 -0.08 2.31
CA GLY A 183 35.64 -1.31 2.16
C GLY A 183 34.74 -2.53 2.08
N ASN A 184 35.02 -3.54 2.93
CA ASN A 184 34.28 -4.80 2.98
C ASN A 184 33.33 -4.90 4.19
N HIS A 185 33.02 -3.79 4.85
CA HIS A 185 32.22 -3.78 6.08
C HIS A 185 30.94 -2.97 5.92
N ALA A 186 29.82 -3.54 6.35
CA ALA A 186 28.49 -2.91 6.23
C ALA A 186 28.22 -1.95 7.39
N SER A 187 28.99 -0.86 7.49
CA SER A 187 28.80 0.17 8.52
C SER A 187 28.74 1.57 7.93
N ALA A 188 27.69 2.32 8.29
CA ALA A 188 27.54 3.71 7.88
C ALA A 188 28.63 4.62 8.47
N SER A 189 29.24 4.24 9.60
CA SER A 189 30.35 5.00 10.20
C SER A 189 31.64 4.97 9.38
N LEU A 190 31.75 4.02 8.46
CA LEU A 190 32.92 3.88 7.58
C LEU A 190 32.77 4.64 6.26
N ILE A 191 31.63 5.28 6.03
CA ILE A 191 31.40 6.04 4.81
C ILE A 191 32.44 7.16 4.74
N ASN A 192 33.20 7.19 3.64
CA ASN A 192 34.20 8.22 3.42
C ASN A 192 33.51 9.53 3.00
N GLN A 193 33.42 10.46 3.95
CA GLN A 193 32.74 11.75 3.77
C GLN A 193 33.54 12.75 2.92
N SER A 194 34.81 12.46 2.60
CA SER A 194 35.65 13.33 1.76
C SER A 194 35.40 13.15 0.26
N LEU A 195 34.68 12.09 -0.13
CA LEU A 195 34.42 11.78 -1.53
C LEU A 195 33.50 12.81 -2.18
N THR A 196 33.78 13.15 -3.44
CA THR A 196 33.02 14.11 -4.25
C THR A 196 32.60 13.49 -5.58
N GLY A 197 31.81 14.23 -6.37
CA GLY A 197 31.32 13.75 -7.67
C GLY A 197 30.44 12.51 -7.56
N ALA A 198 30.62 11.54 -8.47
CA ALA A 198 29.77 10.35 -8.59
C ALA A 198 29.79 9.40 -7.37
N ARG A 199 30.74 9.58 -6.43
CA ARG A 199 30.86 8.79 -5.19
C ARG A 199 30.65 9.64 -3.93
N LYS A 200 30.08 10.84 -4.07
CA LYS A 200 29.66 11.67 -2.94
C LYS A 200 28.58 10.93 -2.14
N PRO A 201 28.70 10.80 -0.81
CA PRO A 201 27.64 10.21 0.01
C PRO A 201 26.35 11.03 -0.07
N ALA A 202 25.22 10.34 -0.09
CA ALA A 202 23.90 10.92 -0.20
C ALA A 202 22.99 10.43 0.92
N VAL A 203 22.10 11.31 1.36
CA VAL A 203 21.02 11.01 2.30
C VAL A 203 19.73 11.45 1.66
N SER A 204 18.75 10.55 1.59
CA SER A 204 17.42 10.83 1.09
C SER A 204 16.40 10.67 2.22
N SER A 205 15.32 11.45 2.16
CA SER A 205 14.19 11.27 3.05
C SER A 205 12.90 11.63 2.33
N PHE A 206 11.83 10.92 2.64
CA PHE A 206 10.50 11.18 2.12
C PHE A 206 9.51 11.02 3.26
N LYS A 207 8.65 12.03 3.44
CA LYS A 207 7.59 11.99 4.45
C LYS A 207 6.28 12.45 3.84
N GLU A 208 5.26 11.62 3.99
CA GLU A 208 3.94 11.89 3.44
C GLU A 208 2.86 11.48 4.43
N LYS A 209 1.77 12.24 4.45
CA LYS A 209 0.58 11.94 5.23
C LYS A 209 -0.65 12.21 4.38
N VAL A 210 -1.43 11.16 4.12
CA VAL A 210 -2.67 11.22 3.34
C VAL A 210 -3.83 10.76 4.22
N ALA A 211 -4.89 11.56 4.25
CA ALA A 211 -6.12 11.24 4.96
C ALA A 211 -7.32 11.32 4.02
N GLN A 212 -8.28 10.43 4.22
CA GLN A 212 -9.57 10.42 3.55
C GLN A 212 -10.68 10.27 4.59
N ILE A 213 -11.80 10.94 4.36
CA ILE A 213 -13.00 10.88 5.20
C ILE A 213 -14.21 10.72 4.29
N GLY A 214 -15.12 9.81 4.61
CA GLY A 214 -16.27 9.47 3.79
C GLY A 214 -17.56 9.43 4.60
N TYR A 215 -18.64 9.98 4.03
CA TYR A 215 -20.00 9.86 4.55
C TYR A 215 -20.87 9.17 3.51
N GLY A 216 -21.52 8.08 3.87
CA GLY A 216 -22.37 7.30 2.97
C GLY A 216 -23.79 7.15 3.49
N ALA A 217 -24.74 7.12 2.57
CA ALA A 217 -26.12 6.74 2.83
C ALA A 217 -26.60 5.77 1.73
N VAL A 218 -27.33 4.74 2.14
CA VAL A 218 -27.94 3.76 1.25
C VAL A 218 -29.39 3.58 1.67
N ALA A 219 -30.31 3.70 0.72
CA ALA A 219 -31.71 3.40 0.90
C ALA A 219 -32.12 2.31 -0.10
N GLY A 220 -32.83 1.30 0.39
CA GLY A 220 -33.38 0.20 -0.37
C GLY A 220 -34.84 -0.01 -0.02
N TYR A 221 -35.66 -0.32 -1.01
CA TYR A 221 -37.05 -0.66 -0.82
C TYR A 221 -37.47 -1.77 -1.79
N THR A 222 -38.03 -2.84 -1.26
CA THR A 222 -38.60 -3.92 -2.06
C THR A 222 -40.08 -4.07 -1.77
N TYR A 223 -40.90 -4.15 -2.82
CA TYR A 223 -42.33 -4.43 -2.73
C TYR A 223 -42.66 -5.83 -3.28
N GLY A 224 -43.14 -6.70 -2.40
CA GLY A 224 -43.66 -8.04 -2.72
C GLY A 224 -42.67 -8.91 -3.49
N ASP A 225 -41.37 -8.77 -3.21
CA ASP A 225 -40.24 -9.41 -3.91
C ASP A 225 -40.20 -9.16 -5.44
N THR A 226 -41.06 -8.27 -5.93
CA THR A 226 -41.30 -8.05 -7.35
C THR A 226 -40.64 -6.77 -7.84
N TYR A 227 -40.67 -5.70 -7.05
CA TYR A 227 -40.06 -4.43 -7.41
C TYR A 227 -39.02 -4.03 -6.39
N ASP A 228 -37.81 -3.75 -6.85
CA ASP A 228 -36.71 -3.27 -6.03
C ASP A 228 -36.39 -1.82 -6.44
N LEU A 229 -36.23 -0.95 -5.46
CA LEU A 229 -35.71 0.40 -5.61
C LEU A 229 -34.46 0.50 -4.74
N PHE A 230 -33.39 1.09 -5.25
CA PHE A 230 -32.26 1.47 -4.43
C PHE A 230 -31.72 2.85 -4.81
N ALA A 231 -31.20 3.53 -3.81
CA ALA A 231 -30.48 4.79 -3.96
C ALA A 231 -29.28 4.80 -3.02
N THR A 232 -28.14 5.28 -3.51
CA THR A 232 -26.93 5.47 -2.73
C THR A 232 -26.43 6.90 -2.93
N TYR A 233 -25.86 7.45 -1.87
CA TYR A 233 -25.18 8.74 -1.90
C TYR A 233 -23.93 8.65 -1.03
N LYS A 234 -22.79 9.11 -1.53
CA LYS A 234 -21.53 9.16 -0.80
C LYS A 234 -20.88 10.51 -0.98
N LEU A 235 -20.28 11.03 0.07
CA LEU A 235 -19.53 12.27 0.10
C LEU A 235 -18.13 11.98 0.66
N ASP A 236 -17.12 12.03 -0.20
CA ASP A 236 -15.73 11.71 0.15
C ASP A 236 -14.85 12.96 0.12
N GLY A 237 -14.10 13.17 1.20
CA GLY A 237 -13.10 14.21 1.39
C GLY A 237 -11.69 13.62 1.35
N SER A 238 -10.79 14.17 0.52
CA SER A 238 -9.38 13.74 0.48
C SER A 238 -8.42 14.88 0.80
N SER A 239 -7.43 14.62 1.65
CA SER A 239 -6.38 15.59 1.99
C SER A 239 -5.41 15.87 0.85
N VAL A 240 -5.41 15.03 -0.19
CA VAL A 240 -4.56 15.21 -1.38
C VAL A 240 -5.07 16.37 -2.23
N LEU A 241 -6.38 16.63 -2.21
CA LEU A 241 -7.02 17.66 -3.01
C LEU A 241 -6.93 19.05 -2.34
N PRO A 242 -6.99 20.14 -3.14
CA PRO A 242 -7.09 21.50 -2.62
C PRO A 242 -8.25 21.68 -1.63
N SER A 243 -8.12 22.60 -0.67
CA SER A 243 -9.07 22.75 0.43
C SER A 243 -10.51 23.03 -0.01
N ASP A 244 -10.68 23.71 -1.14
CA ASP A 244 -11.95 24.11 -1.73
C ASP A 244 -12.55 23.05 -2.67
N LYS A 245 -11.76 22.05 -3.10
CA LYS A 245 -12.18 20.98 -4.04
C LYS A 245 -12.06 19.57 -3.47
N ARG A 246 -11.79 19.43 -2.17
CA ARG A 246 -11.52 18.12 -1.55
C ARG A 246 -12.71 17.18 -1.46
N TRP A 247 -13.92 17.71 -1.59
CA TRP A 247 -15.18 16.97 -1.42
C TRP A 247 -15.76 16.54 -2.75
N ASN A 248 -16.12 15.27 -2.83
CA ASN A 248 -16.65 14.64 -4.05
C ASN A 248 -17.89 13.84 -3.72
N SER A 249 -18.93 14.06 -4.52
CA SER A 249 -20.21 13.40 -4.35
C SER A 249 -20.38 12.28 -5.38
N GLU A 250 -20.65 11.09 -4.88
CA GLU A 250 -20.98 9.91 -5.67
C GLU A 250 -22.41 9.52 -5.38
N TRP A 251 -23.12 9.02 -6.37
CA TRP A 251 -24.49 8.58 -6.19
C TRP A 251 -24.85 7.54 -7.23
N ALA A 252 -25.79 6.67 -6.87
CA ALA A 252 -26.39 5.75 -7.81
C ALA A 252 -27.85 5.55 -7.46
N VAL A 253 -28.67 5.34 -8.48
CA VAL A 253 -30.06 4.91 -8.34
C VAL A 253 -30.28 3.71 -9.23
N GLY A 254 -31.17 2.82 -8.82
CA GLY A 254 -31.54 1.71 -9.67
C GLY A 254 -32.85 1.05 -9.29
N LEU A 255 -33.32 0.28 -10.26
CA LEU A 255 -34.62 -0.38 -10.27
C LEU A 255 -34.40 -1.86 -10.59
N GLY A 256 -35.08 -2.72 -9.85
CA GLY A 256 -35.20 -4.13 -10.12
C GLY A 256 -36.66 -4.51 -10.35
N TRP A 257 -36.89 -5.41 -11.29
CA TRP A 257 -38.20 -6.00 -11.54
C TRP A 257 -38.06 -7.51 -11.69
N THR A 258 -38.84 -8.26 -10.92
CA THR A 258 -38.83 -9.72 -10.91
C THR A 258 -40.20 -10.26 -11.37
N PRO A 259 -40.49 -10.27 -12.69
CA PRO A 259 -41.78 -10.74 -13.20
C PRO A 259 -42.12 -12.18 -12.80
N SER A 260 -41.12 -13.04 -12.55
CA SER A 260 -41.35 -14.42 -12.15
C SER A 260 -42.07 -14.57 -10.80
N GLU A 261 -42.15 -13.50 -9.98
CA GLU A 261 -42.86 -13.52 -8.71
C GLU A 261 -44.38 -13.33 -8.84
N TYR A 262 -44.89 -12.90 -10.00
CA TYR A 262 -46.34 -12.82 -10.20
C TYR A 262 -46.97 -14.22 -10.14
N GLY A 263 -48.16 -14.32 -9.54
CA GLY A 263 -48.87 -15.59 -9.37
C GLY A 263 -49.09 -16.39 -10.66
N PHE A 264 -49.14 -15.73 -11.84
CA PHE A 264 -49.30 -16.40 -13.14
C PHE A 264 -47.99 -16.97 -13.72
N LEU A 265 -46.83 -16.54 -13.23
CA LEU A 265 -45.51 -17.09 -13.60
C LEU A 265 -44.88 -17.92 -12.48
N LYS A 266 -45.37 -17.76 -11.25
CA LYS A 266 -44.93 -18.53 -10.08
C LYS A 266 -45.21 -20.02 -10.33
N ASN A 267 -44.15 -20.84 -10.37
CA ASN A 267 -44.15 -22.28 -10.70
C ASN A 267 -44.11 -22.66 -12.19
N ASN A 268 -43.69 -21.76 -13.08
CA ASN A 268 -43.40 -22.13 -14.46
C ASN A 268 -42.20 -23.11 -14.53
N ARG A 269 -42.36 -24.27 -15.21
CA ARG A 269 -41.31 -25.30 -15.35
C ARG A 269 -40.12 -24.88 -16.24
N VAL A 270 -40.32 -23.89 -17.10
CA VAL A 270 -39.33 -23.38 -18.05
C VAL A 270 -38.62 -22.14 -17.51
N LEU A 271 -39.36 -21.25 -16.84
CA LEU A 271 -38.82 -19.99 -16.29
C LEU A 271 -38.91 -19.99 -14.76
N THR A 272 -37.83 -20.38 -14.09
CA THR A 272 -37.78 -20.49 -12.63
C THR A 272 -37.55 -19.15 -11.93
N ARG A 273 -36.78 -18.24 -12.55
CA ARG A 273 -36.59 -16.87 -12.06
C ARG A 273 -36.19 -15.94 -13.19
N LEU A 274 -36.87 -14.80 -13.29
CA LEU A 274 -36.52 -13.70 -14.19
C LEU A 274 -36.42 -12.43 -13.35
N ASN A 275 -35.22 -11.84 -13.30
CA ASN A 275 -34.97 -10.59 -12.59
C ASN A 275 -34.25 -9.64 -13.56
N LEU A 276 -34.86 -8.49 -13.80
CA LEU A 276 -34.36 -7.42 -14.66
C LEU A 276 -33.89 -6.28 -13.76
N LYS A 277 -32.64 -5.84 -13.95
CA LYS A 277 -32.07 -4.73 -13.17
C LYS A 277 -31.51 -3.67 -14.09
N GLY A 278 -31.74 -2.42 -13.72
CA GLY A 278 -31.10 -1.26 -14.34
C GLY A 278 -30.65 -0.29 -13.27
N SER A 279 -29.48 0.32 -13.46
CA SER A 279 -28.95 1.33 -12.55
C SER A 279 -28.18 2.39 -13.30
N TYR A 280 -28.16 3.59 -12.75
CA TYR A 280 -27.40 4.72 -13.25
C TYR A 280 -26.79 5.49 -12.08
N GLY A 281 -25.54 5.93 -12.22
CA GLY A 281 -24.84 6.61 -11.15
C GLY A 281 -23.54 7.23 -11.61
N ASN A 282 -22.97 8.04 -10.73
CA ASN A 282 -21.68 8.70 -10.89
C ASN A 282 -20.73 8.29 -9.76
N THR A 283 -19.49 7.98 -10.11
CA THR A 283 -18.41 7.57 -9.19
C THR A 283 -17.18 8.43 -9.42
N ALA A 284 -16.44 8.77 -8.36
CA ALA A 284 -15.18 9.48 -8.46
C ALA A 284 -14.02 8.53 -8.19
N SER A 285 -12.83 8.85 -8.70
CA SER A 285 -11.62 8.07 -8.41
C SER A 285 -10.44 8.99 -8.19
N LEU A 286 -9.67 8.71 -7.13
CA LEU A 286 -8.43 9.42 -6.81
C LEU A 286 -7.18 8.64 -7.24
N ALA A 287 -7.34 7.60 -8.06
CA ALA A 287 -6.23 6.78 -8.52
C ALA A 287 -5.22 7.63 -9.31
N GLY A 288 -3.95 7.61 -8.87
CA GLY A 288 -2.87 8.35 -9.53
C GLY A 288 -2.78 9.83 -9.19
N VAL A 289 -3.59 10.34 -8.25
CA VAL A 289 -3.51 11.71 -7.75
C VAL A 289 -2.58 11.78 -6.53
N SER A 290 -1.60 12.67 -6.57
CA SER A 290 -0.61 12.93 -5.52
C SER A 290 -0.64 14.40 -5.08
N ALA A 291 -0.11 14.69 -3.89
CA ALA A 291 -0.08 16.06 -3.37
C ALA A 291 0.74 17.01 -4.28
N ALA A 292 1.78 16.51 -4.94
CA ALA A 292 2.60 17.29 -5.86
C ALA A 292 1.85 17.77 -7.11
N GLN A 293 0.70 17.17 -7.44
CA GLN A 293 -0.14 17.59 -8.56
C GLN A 293 -1.18 18.65 -8.16
N THR A 294 -1.41 18.87 -6.87
CA THR A 294 -2.46 19.78 -6.37
C THR A 294 -1.89 21.05 -5.73
N ILE A 295 -0.69 20.96 -5.16
CA ILE A 295 0.03 22.08 -4.56
C ILE A 295 1.46 22.19 -5.10
N ALA A 296 2.03 23.39 -5.03
CA ALA A 296 3.41 23.62 -5.43
C ALA A 296 4.36 22.93 -4.44
N THR A 297 5.00 21.85 -4.87
CA THR A 297 6.01 21.14 -4.07
C THR A 297 7.40 21.42 -4.63
N PHE A 298 8.36 21.68 -3.75
CA PHE A 298 9.73 21.99 -4.12
C PHE A 298 10.70 20.96 -3.53
N SER A 299 11.77 20.66 -4.26
CA SER A 299 12.93 19.91 -3.77
C SER A 299 14.16 20.80 -3.72
N TYR A 300 15.12 20.43 -2.88
CA TYR A 300 16.44 21.04 -2.90
C TYR A 300 17.31 20.34 -3.94
N LEU A 301 18.01 21.11 -4.77
CA LEU A 301 19.08 20.58 -5.60
C LEU A 301 20.27 20.17 -4.70
N GLU A 302 20.68 18.91 -4.81
CA GLU A 302 21.78 18.35 -4.01
C GLU A 302 23.17 18.86 -4.43
N ASP A 303 23.26 19.39 -5.66
CA ASP A 303 24.47 19.97 -6.24
C ASP A 303 24.24 21.45 -6.57
N ALA A 304 24.41 22.29 -5.55
CA ALA A 304 24.53 23.73 -5.74
C ALA A 304 26.00 24.13 -5.49
N TYR A 305 26.63 24.76 -6.48
CA TYR A 305 27.99 25.30 -6.39
C TYR A 305 28.08 26.58 -5.52
N ALA A 306 26.94 27.06 -4.99
CA ALA A 306 26.85 28.28 -4.21
C ALA A 306 26.60 27.98 -2.73
N THR A 307 26.89 28.95 -1.87
CA THR A 307 26.54 28.93 -0.42
C THR A 307 25.03 28.97 -0.15
N ALA A 308 24.20 28.85 -1.18
CA ALA A 308 22.74 28.87 -1.14
C ALA A 308 22.17 27.56 -1.70
N ARG A 309 21.09 27.07 -1.07
CA ARG A 309 20.35 25.90 -1.56
C ARG A 309 19.35 26.34 -2.63
N ILE A 310 19.45 25.77 -3.82
CA ILE A 310 18.52 26.06 -4.92
C ILE A 310 17.28 25.18 -4.72
N LEU A 311 16.10 25.81 -4.77
CA LEU A 311 14.81 25.12 -4.80
C LEU A 311 14.37 24.89 -6.24
N GLN A 312 14.00 23.66 -6.57
CA GLN A 312 13.41 23.30 -7.85
C GLN A 312 11.95 22.89 -7.64
N LEU A 313 11.07 23.37 -8.51
CA LEU A 313 9.68 22.91 -8.56
C LEU A 313 9.65 21.44 -9.02
N LEU A 314 9.04 20.57 -8.22
CA LEU A 314 9.00 19.13 -8.49
C LEU A 314 8.04 18.77 -9.63
N ALA A 315 6.88 19.41 -9.68
CA ALA A 315 5.87 19.18 -10.69
C ALA A 315 5.04 20.44 -10.94
N LEU A 316 4.47 20.55 -12.13
CA LEU A 316 3.41 21.52 -12.38
C LEU A 316 2.16 21.08 -11.60
N TYR A 317 1.60 22.00 -10.84
CA TYR A 317 0.43 21.76 -9.99
C TYR A 317 -0.82 22.40 -10.60
N ASN A 318 -1.98 21.78 -10.37
CA ASN A 318 -3.28 22.31 -10.76
C ASN A 318 -4.14 22.58 -9.52
N ARG A 319 -4.40 23.85 -9.23
CA ARG A 319 -5.27 24.26 -8.10
C ARG A 319 -6.74 23.96 -8.36
N ASP A 320 -7.12 23.78 -9.62
CA ASP A 320 -8.48 23.45 -10.03
C ASP A 320 -8.69 21.94 -10.19
N LEU A 321 -7.75 21.12 -9.71
CA LEU A 321 -7.86 19.66 -9.81
C LEU A 321 -9.10 19.17 -9.07
N LYS A 322 -9.91 18.41 -9.79
CA LYS A 322 -11.07 17.65 -9.32
C LYS A 322 -10.81 16.18 -9.66
N PRO A 323 -11.33 15.24 -8.87
CA PRO A 323 -11.27 13.83 -9.24
C PRO A 323 -12.18 13.49 -10.42
#